data_AF-A0A3B8RI10-F1
#
_entry.id   AF-A0A3B8RI10-F1
#
_cell.length_a   1.000
_cell.length_b   1.000
_cell.length_c   1.000
_cell.angle_alpha   90.00
_cell.angle_beta   90.00
_cell.angle_gamma   90.00
#
_symmetry.space_group_name_H-M   'P 1'
#
loop_
_entity.id
_entity.type
_entity.pdbx_description
1 polymer ?
#
loop_
_entity_poly.entity_id
_entity_poly.type
_entity_poly.pdbx_seq_one_letter_code
_entity_poly.pdbx_strand_id
1 'polypeptide(L)'
;DVNRQQTPEGIILRKTFESLKPEFGFNLHDQSTRYSVGNSFKSAAISFLAPSLDHDRSVDSVRENSMKLIGELYRTLNHFVPGHIAKYGDDYEPRAFGDNFQKWGTSTILIETGGWKEDTEKQFLRKLNFITYISAFYSIASKSYKHESTKLYDQIPKNEQYLFDLILRNLKYKKDDKEIVIDVGINRTENNYNGANEFYFTSLAEDLGDLSVFFGYEDIDMNGFELQQGKTYPKEFTSMNEIKDLDFAKLYKEGFTSVILNSKGNSKPFTDLPINIKLKNDKRSTSNQKLLGSKANFIIRKDGEVHYAVINGFVVGVKSHFGMVFNALIQ
;
A
#
# COMPACT_ATOMS: atom_id res chain seq x y z
N ASP A 1 -18.55 19.22 1.52
CA ASP A 1 -17.85 19.59 0.28
C ASP A 1 -17.64 21.10 0.22
N VAL A 2 -16.81 21.56 -0.72
CA VAL A 2 -16.44 22.98 -0.85
C VAL A 2 -17.63 23.91 -1.10
N ASN A 3 -18.69 23.41 -1.75
CA ASN A 3 -19.86 24.22 -2.09
C ASN A 3 -20.79 24.39 -0.88
N ARG A 4 -20.98 23.34 -0.08
CA ARG A 4 -21.91 23.37 1.06
C ARG A 4 -21.32 23.94 2.34
N GLN A 5 -20.00 23.93 2.51
CA GLN A 5 -19.28 24.49 3.68
C GLN A 5 -19.90 24.10 5.04
N GLN A 6 -20.34 22.85 5.20
CA GLN A 6 -21.06 22.39 6.39
C GLN A 6 -20.15 22.21 7.62
N THR A 7 -18.84 22.10 7.40
CA THR A 7 -17.83 21.85 8.43
C THR A 7 -17.12 23.16 8.81
N PRO A 8 -16.82 23.40 10.10
CA PRO A 8 -16.03 24.56 10.53
C PRO A 8 -14.71 24.74 9.75
N GLU A 9 -14.02 23.64 9.46
CA GLU A 9 -12.76 23.60 8.71
C GLU A 9 -12.95 24.12 7.28
N GLY A 10 -13.97 23.62 6.58
CA GLY A 10 -14.32 24.06 5.22
C GLY A 10 -14.69 25.55 5.15
N ILE A 11 -15.39 26.08 6.16
CA ILE A 11 -15.72 27.52 6.25
C ILE A 11 -14.44 28.36 6.43
N ILE A 12 -13.57 27.96 7.36
CA ILE A 12 -12.31 28.68 7.62
C ILE A 12 -11.42 28.65 6.38
N LEU A 13 -11.23 27.49 5.77
CA LEU A 13 -10.41 27.33 4.58
C LEU A 13 -10.91 28.20 3.42
N ARG A 14 -12.23 28.24 3.18
CA ARG A 14 -12.82 29.10 2.14
C ARG A 14 -12.57 30.58 2.43
N LYS A 15 -12.81 31.04 3.67
CA LYS A 15 -12.58 32.44 4.05
C LYS A 15 -11.11 32.85 3.90
N THR A 16 -10.18 31.98 4.29
CA THR A 16 -8.74 32.22 4.13
C THR A 16 -8.34 32.27 2.65
N PHE A 17 -8.91 31.39 1.83
CA PHE A 17 -8.68 31.43 0.38
C PHE A 17 -9.15 32.76 -0.24
N GLU A 18 -10.37 33.20 0.09
CA GLU A 18 -10.95 34.45 -0.42
C GLU A 18 -10.18 35.70 0.04
N SER A 19 -9.59 35.68 1.24
CA SER A 19 -8.80 36.80 1.76
C SER A 19 -7.38 36.84 1.18
N LEU A 20 -6.73 35.68 1.01
CA LEU A 20 -5.36 35.58 0.52
C LEU A 20 -5.28 35.79 -1.00
N LYS A 21 -6.28 35.30 -1.75
CA LYS A 21 -6.30 35.28 -3.23
C LYS A 21 -4.99 34.73 -3.82
N PRO A 22 -4.60 33.49 -3.46
CA PRO A 22 -3.29 32.97 -3.80
C PRO A 22 -3.13 32.72 -5.31
N GLU A 23 -1.96 33.04 -5.86
CA GLU A 23 -1.62 32.69 -7.25
C GLU A 23 -1.40 31.18 -7.43
N PHE A 24 -0.88 30.51 -6.39
CA PHE A 24 -0.61 29.07 -6.35
C PHE A 24 -1.16 28.43 -5.07
N GLY A 25 -1.63 27.19 -5.17
CA GLY A 25 -2.11 26.40 -4.05
C GLY A 25 -1.60 24.97 -4.12
N PHE A 26 -1.15 24.41 -2.99
CA PHE A 26 -0.69 23.01 -2.92
C PHE A 26 -1.72 22.17 -2.18
N ASN A 27 -2.26 21.17 -2.84
CA ASN A 27 -3.23 20.23 -2.29
C ASN A 27 -2.52 18.89 -2.01
N LEU A 28 -2.15 18.68 -0.74
CA LEU A 28 -1.24 17.61 -0.33
C LEU A 28 -2.03 16.42 0.24
N HIS A 29 -1.78 15.22 -0.28
CA HIS A 29 -2.43 13.98 0.14
C HIS A 29 -1.43 12.83 0.22
N ASP A 30 -1.89 11.74 0.85
CA ASP A 30 -1.30 10.42 0.72
C ASP A 30 -2.16 9.58 -0.24
N GLN A 31 -1.54 8.66 -0.96
CA GLN A 31 -2.21 7.60 -1.71
C GLN A 31 -1.78 6.22 -1.20
N SER A 32 -2.44 5.17 -1.68
CA SER A 32 -2.01 3.80 -1.37
C SER A 32 -0.57 3.59 -1.80
N THR A 33 0.20 2.84 -1.00
CA THR A 33 1.55 2.41 -1.37
C THR A 33 1.57 1.48 -2.59
N ARG A 34 0.41 0.99 -3.03
CA ARG A 34 0.27 0.01 -4.12
C ARG A 34 -0.09 0.62 -5.48
N TYR A 35 0.00 1.94 -5.62
CA TYR A 35 -0.03 2.56 -6.94
C TYR A 35 1.30 2.37 -7.67
N SER A 36 1.25 1.99 -8.94
CA SER A 36 2.37 1.91 -9.87
C SER A 36 2.40 3.09 -10.83
N VAL A 37 3.57 3.36 -11.41
CA VAL A 37 3.73 4.27 -12.55
C VAL A 37 3.37 3.55 -13.83
N GLY A 38 2.21 3.86 -14.39
CA GLY A 38 1.62 3.14 -15.51
C GLY A 38 1.53 1.63 -15.23
N ASN A 39 1.61 0.85 -16.29
CA ASN A 39 1.75 -0.60 -16.20
C ASN A 39 3.23 -0.98 -15.99
N SER A 40 3.72 -0.83 -14.76
CA SER A 40 5.08 -1.23 -14.40
C SER A 40 5.21 -1.64 -12.93
N PHE A 41 6.34 -2.27 -12.59
CA PHE A 41 6.68 -2.63 -11.22
C PHE A 41 7.10 -1.43 -10.34
N LYS A 42 7.22 -0.24 -10.92
CA LYS A 42 7.69 0.95 -10.21
C LYS A 42 6.55 1.55 -9.41
N SER A 43 6.69 1.64 -8.10
CA SER A 43 5.73 2.36 -7.26
C SER A 43 5.67 3.84 -7.61
N ALA A 44 4.46 4.40 -7.59
CA ALA A 44 4.25 5.84 -7.70
C ALA A 44 4.64 6.50 -6.37
N ALA A 45 5.89 6.94 -6.26
CA ALA A 45 6.40 7.63 -5.08
C ALA A 45 5.69 8.98 -4.89
N ILE A 46 5.55 9.73 -5.98
CA ILE A 46 4.80 10.99 -6.04
C ILE A 46 3.89 10.94 -7.27
N SER A 47 2.60 11.21 -7.07
CA SER A 47 1.64 11.45 -8.14
C SER A 47 1.27 12.93 -8.16
N PHE A 48 1.33 13.56 -9.33
CA PHE A 48 0.90 14.94 -9.52
C PHE A 48 -0.47 15.03 -10.18
N LEU A 49 -1.18 16.13 -9.96
CA LEU A 49 -2.33 16.50 -10.79
C LEU A 49 -2.41 18.03 -10.89
N ALA A 50 -2.58 18.52 -12.12
CA ALA A 50 -3.14 19.85 -12.39
C ALA A 50 -4.66 19.69 -12.50
N PRO A 51 -5.43 20.08 -11.45
CA PRO A 51 -6.87 19.82 -11.38
C PRO A 51 -7.62 20.32 -12.61
N SER A 52 -8.70 19.64 -12.99
CA SER A 52 -9.48 19.98 -14.17
C SER A 52 -10.47 21.10 -13.84
N LEU A 53 -10.74 21.97 -14.82
CA LEU A 53 -11.70 23.08 -14.63
C LEU A 53 -13.16 22.64 -14.83
N ASP A 54 -13.34 21.61 -15.65
CA ASP A 54 -14.61 21.08 -16.13
C ASP A 54 -14.44 19.64 -16.65
N HIS A 55 -15.56 19.02 -17.06
CA HIS A 55 -15.56 17.66 -17.61
C HIS A 55 -14.84 17.53 -18.96
N ASP A 56 -14.74 18.63 -19.72
CA ASP A 56 -14.01 18.67 -20.99
C ASP A 56 -12.50 18.81 -20.79
N ARG A 57 -12.06 18.96 -19.53
CA ARG A 57 -10.66 19.11 -19.12
C ARG A 57 -10.04 20.30 -19.83
N SER A 58 -10.77 21.42 -19.86
CA SER A 58 -10.29 22.68 -20.42
C SER A 58 -8.98 23.13 -19.76
N VAL A 59 -8.12 23.80 -20.53
CA VAL A 59 -6.85 24.39 -20.05
C VAL A 59 -6.91 25.88 -20.29
N ASP A 60 -7.07 26.65 -19.21
CA ASP A 60 -6.87 28.09 -19.20
C ASP A 60 -5.45 28.43 -18.74
N SER A 61 -5.12 29.73 -18.65
CA SER A 61 -3.80 30.17 -18.18
C SER A 61 -3.47 29.72 -16.75
N VAL A 62 -4.47 29.50 -15.90
CA VAL A 62 -4.29 29.10 -14.50
C VAL A 62 -3.90 27.63 -14.45
N ARG A 63 -4.58 26.76 -15.20
CA ARG A 63 -4.25 25.34 -15.29
C ARG A 63 -2.97 25.11 -16.07
N GLU A 64 -2.71 25.92 -17.10
CA GLU A 64 -1.45 25.91 -17.83
C GLU A 64 -0.25 26.16 -16.90
N ASN A 65 -0.36 27.13 -15.98
CA ASN A 65 0.68 27.37 -14.98
C ASN A 65 0.89 26.16 -14.06
N SER A 66 -0.18 25.50 -13.62
CA SER A 66 -0.10 24.27 -12.82
C SER A 66 0.64 23.17 -13.57
N MET A 67 0.26 22.93 -14.83
CA MET A 67 0.90 21.92 -15.70
C MET A 67 2.38 22.21 -15.92
N LYS A 68 2.74 23.47 -16.19
CA LYS A 68 4.12 23.91 -16.38
C LYS A 68 4.98 23.70 -15.13
N LEU A 69 4.46 24.11 -13.97
CA LEU A 69 5.16 23.90 -12.69
C LEU A 69 5.34 22.40 -12.41
N ILE A 70 4.32 21.58 -12.62
CA ILE A 70 4.44 20.12 -12.47
C ILE A 70 5.44 19.54 -13.46
N GLY A 71 5.49 20.01 -14.71
CA GLY A 71 6.50 19.58 -15.68
C GLY A 71 7.92 19.82 -15.15
N GLU A 72 8.20 21.01 -14.61
CA GLU A 72 9.50 21.32 -14.05
C GLU A 72 9.82 20.47 -12.82
N LEU A 73 8.83 20.25 -11.95
CA LEU A 73 8.97 19.36 -10.79
C LEU A 73 9.21 17.91 -11.20
N TYR A 74 8.51 17.41 -12.21
CA TYR A 74 8.71 16.08 -12.78
C TYR A 74 10.16 15.92 -13.27
N ARG A 75 10.67 16.87 -14.06
CA ARG A 75 12.07 16.87 -14.50
C ARG A 75 13.03 16.82 -13.32
N THR A 76 12.80 17.66 -12.31
CA THR A 76 13.65 17.76 -11.12
C THR A 76 13.66 16.47 -10.31
N LEU A 77 12.49 15.93 -9.98
CA LEU A 77 12.34 14.73 -9.17
C LEU A 77 12.80 13.47 -9.90
N ASN A 78 12.73 13.44 -11.23
CA ASN A 78 13.18 12.29 -12.02
C ASN A 78 14.70 12.05 -11.90
N HIS A 79 15.47 13.03 -11.44
CA HIS A 79 16.88 12.83 -11.07
C HIS A 79 17.06 12.02 -9.78
N PHE A 80 16.07 12.02 -8.88
CA PHE A 80 16.12 11.33 -7.59
C PHE A 80 15.40 9.98 -7.64
N VAL A 81 14.25 9.92 -8.33
CA VAL A 81 13.38 8.74 -8.39
C VAL A 81 12.93 8.42 -9.82
N PRO A 82 13.86 8.08 -10.73
CA PRO A 82 13.58 7.94 -12.16
C PRO A 82 12.49 6.89 -12.46
N GLY A 83 11.39 7.35 -13.04
CA GLY A 83 10.23 6.52 -13.38
C GLY A 83 9.32 6.13 -12.21
N HIS A 84 9.45 6.78 -11.06
CA HIS A 84 8.55 6.60 -9.89
C HIS A 84 7.64 7.81 -9.67
N ILE A 85 7.48 8.65 -10.70
CA ILE A 85 6.58 9.80 -10.68
C ILE A 85 5.44 9.54 -11.64
N ALA A 86 4.22 9.74 -11.18
CA ALA A 86 3.01 9.54 -11.96
C ALA A 86 2.13 10.80 -11.97
N LYS A 87 1.03 10.73 -12.73
CA LYS A 87 -0.08 11.67 -12.65
C LYS A 87 -1.36 10.95 -12.21
N TYR A 88 -2.18 11.63 -11.42
CA TYR A 88 -3.50 11.10 -11.07
C TYR A 88 -4.46 11.22 -12.25
N GLY A 89 -5.55 10.45 -12.23
CA GLY A 89 -6.67 10.68 -13.13
C GLY A 89 -7.21 12.11 -12.99
N ASP A 90 -7.34 12.82 -14.09
CA ASP A 90 -7.77 14.23 -14.15
C ASP A 90 -9.28 14.38 -14.32
N ASP A 91 -10.05 13.42 -13.79
CA ASP A 91 -11.50 13.49 -13.79
C ASP A 91 -11.96 14.63 -12.89
N TYR A 92 -12.82 15.50 -13.44
CA TYR A 92 -13.34 16.65 -12.73
C TYR A 92 -14.31 16.24 -11.62
N GLU A 93 -14.01 16.64 -10.38
CA GLU A 93 -14.85 16.43 -9.21
C GLU A 93 -15.38 17.79 -8.69
N PRO A 94 -16.60 18.20 -9.07
CA PRO A 94 -17.14 19.52 -8.75
C PRO A 94 -17.29 19.79 -7.24
N ARG A 95 -17.16 18.78 -6.39
CA ARG A 95 -17.22 18.88 -4.92
C ARG A 95 -15.84 19.05 -4.27
N ALA A 96 -14.76 18.78 -4.99
CA ALA A 96 -13.40 18.81 -4.46
C ALA A 96 -12.88 20.25 -4.33
N PHE A 97 -12.10 20.49 -3.27
CA PHE A 97 -11.44 21.79 -3.07
C PHE A 97 -10.43 22.10 -4.18
N GLY A 98 -9.65 21.11 -4.62
CA GLY A 98 -8.60 21.29 -5.63
C GLY A 98 -9.14 21.83 -6.96
N ASP A 99 -10.15 21.17 -7.54
CA ASP A 99 -10.79 21.60 -8.79
C ASP A 99 -11.44 22.99 -8.65
N ASN A 100 -12.09 23.26 -7.51
CA ASN A 100 -12.73 24.56 -7.30
C ASN A 100 -11.71 25.69 -7.09
N PHE A 101 -10.61 25.45 -6.36
CA PHE A 101 -9.54 26.45 -6.19
C PHE A 101 -8.87 26.77 -7.52
N GLN A 102 -8.63 25.74 -8.34
CA GLN A 102 -8.20 25.88 -9.73
C GLN A 102 -9.16 26.77 -10.53
N LYS A 103 -10.46 26.43 -10.49
CA LYS A 103 -11.52 27.18 -11.17
C LYS A 103 -11.67 28.62 -10.69
N TRP A 104 -11.35 28.90 -9.43
CA TRP A 104 -11.42 30.23 -8.84
C TRP A 104 -10.16 31.08 -9.05
N GLY A 105 -9.22 30.62 -9.88
CA GLY A 105 -8.10 31.41 -10.34
C GLY A 105 -6.77 31.12 -9.66
N THR A 106 -6.67 30.05 -8.86
CA THR A 106 -5.43 29.64 -8.20
C THR A 106 -4.80 28.47 -8.93
N SER A 107 -3.55 28.59 -9.36
CA SER A 107 -2.80 27.50 -10.01
C SER A 107 -2.55 26.40 -8.97
N THR A 108 -3.40 25.37 -8.98
CA THR A 108 -3.42 24.32 -7.96
C THR A 108 -2.55 23.15 -8.38
N ILE A 109 -1.66 22.73 -7.48
CA ILE A 109 -0.77 21.57 -7.62
C ILE A 109 -1.23 20.53 -6.61
N LEU A 110 -1.82 19.44 -7.09
CA LEU A 110 -2.13 18.30 -6.23
C LEU A 110 -0.94 17.35 -6.23
N ILE A 111 -0.53 16.94 -5.03
CA ILE A 111 0.60 16.03 -4.79
C ILE A 111 0.09 14.90 -3.90
N GLU A 112 0.14 13.67 -4.39
CA GLU A 112 -0.13 12.47 -3.59
C GLU A 112 1.15 11.67 -3.36
N THR A 113 1.42 11.34 -2.11
CA THR A 113 2.60 10.55 -1.73
C THR A 113 2.22 9.08 -1.59
N GLY A 114 2.86 8.22 -2.40
CA GLY A 114 2.55 6.79 -2.42
C GLY A 114 3.49 5.95 -1.58
N GLY A 115 4.06 4.91 -2.20
CA GLY A 115 4.89 3.92 -1.53
C GLY A 115 6.31 3.86 -2.07
N TRP A 116 7.22 3.45 -1.19
CA TRP A 116 8.59 3.10 -1.54
C TRP A 116 8.99 1.85 -0.78
N LYS A 117 9.71 0.94 -1.44
CA LYS A 117 10.16 -0.31 -0.83
C LYS A 117 11.07 -0.01 0.36
N GLU A 118 10.84 -0.71 1.48
CA GLU A 118 11.63 -0.57 2.71
C GLU A 118 11.59 0.84 3.35
N ASP A 119 10.54 1.63 3.07
CA ASP A 119 10.32 2.97 3.65
C ASP A 119 8.99 3.05 4.43
N THR A 120 8.76 2.10 5.35
CA THR A 120 7.51 2.02 6.14
C THR A 120 7.17 3.35 6.84
N GLU A 121 8.16 4.00 7.44
CA GLU A 121 8.02 5.30 8.12
C GLU A 121 8.01 6.50 7.16
N LYS A 122 8.00 6.24 5.84
CA LYS A 122 8.00 7.23 4.75
C LYS A 122 9.12 8.27 4.86
N GLN A 123 10.28 7.95 5.43
CA GLN A 123 11.37 8.90 5.63
C GLN A 123 12.01 9.34 4.31
N PHE A 124 12.17 8.40 3.37
CA PHE A 124 12.64 8.75 2.03
C PHE A 124 11.61 9.60 1.29
N LEU A 125 10.33 9.21 1.34
CA LEU A 125 9.26 9.98 0.71
C LEU A 125 9.06 11.39 1.32
N ARG A 126 9.27 11.56 2.63
CA ARG A 126 9.29 12.88 3.29
C ARG A 126 10.42 13.77 2.77
N LYS A 127 11.62 13.20 2.57
CA LYS A 127 12.74 13.92 1.94
C LYS A 127 12.39 14.33 0.51
N LEU A 128 11.76 13.44 -0.24
CA LEU A 128 11.33 13.72 -1.61
C LEU A 128 10.31 14.86 -1.66
N ASN A 129 9.28 14.84 -0.79
CA ASN A 129 8.33 15.94 -0.64
C ASN A 129 9.01 17.27 -0.31
N PHE A 130 10.00 17.26 0.60
CA PHE A 130 10.77 18.46 0.91
C PHE A 130 11.49 19.02 -0.33
N ILE A 131 12.14 18.16 -1.12
CA ILE A 131 12.76 18.55 -2.40
C ILE A 131 11.72 19.13 -3.36
N THR A 132 10.54 18.49 -3.48
CA THR A 132 9.43 18.97 -4.30
C THR A 132 9.02 20.39 -3.91
N TYR A 133 8.81 20.64 -2.62
CA TYR A 133 8.35 21.95 -2.14
C TYR A 133 9.39 23.04 -2.35
N ILE A 134 10.66 22.78 -2.00
CA ILE A 134 11.74 23.75 -2.22
C ILE A 134 11.90 24.06 -3.71
N SER A 135 11.85 23.03 -4.57
CA SER A 135 11.93 23.21 -6.02
C SER A 135 10.75 24.03 -6.56
N ALA A 136 9.54 23.76 -6.05
CA ALA A 136 8.33 24.49 -6.45
C ALA A 136 8.41 25.96 -6.04
N PHE A 137 8.81 26.24 -4.80
CA PHE A 137 8.95 27.61 -4.30
C PHE A 137 10.03 28.37 -5.06
N TYR A 138 11.17 27.74 -5.34
CA TYR A 138 12.21 28.33 -6.16
C TYR A 138 11.71 28.63 -7.57
N SER A 139 10.99 27.69 -8.19
CA SER A 139 10.45 27.86 -9.54
C SER A 139 9.42 28.99 -9.61
N ILE A 140 8.50 29.07 -8.65
CA ILE A 140 7.51 30.15 -8.53
C ILE A 140 8.20 31.50 -8.34
N ALA A 141 9.15 31.60 -7.40
CA ALA A 141 9.84 32.84 -7.09
C ALA A 141 10.70 33.36 -8.25
N SER A 142 11.39 32.46 -8.95
CA SER A 142 12.18 32.79 -10.15
C SER A 142 11.36 32.90 -11.43
N LYS A 143 10.09 32.48 -11.39
CA LYS A 143 9.18 32.33 -12.54
C LYS A 143 9.73 31.38 -13.62
N SER A 144 10.62 30.46 -13.26
CA SER A 144 11.24 29.54 -14.22
C SER A 144 10.25 28.56 -14.84
N TYR A 145 9.18 28.17 -14.13
CA TYR A 145 8.10 27.35 -14.69
C TYR A 145 7.50 27.93 -15.97
N LYS A 146 7.55 29.26 -16.16
CA LYS A 146 7.01 29.90 -17.37
C LYS A 146 7.75 29.49 -18.65
N HIS A 147 8.98 29.00 -18.53
CA HIS A 147 9.79 28.50 -19.63
C HIS A 147 9.56 27.01 -19.91
N GLU A 148 8.83 26.30 -19.04
CA GLU A 148 8.53 24.88 -19.20
C GLU A 148 7.35 24.68 -20.18
N SER A 149 7.34 23.54 -20.87
CA SER A 149 6.23 23.16 -21.76
C SER A 149 5.20 22.32 -21.02
N THR A 150 3.91 22.56 -21.27
CA THR A 150 2.83 21.67 -20.80
C THR A 150 2.95 20.24 -21.34
N LYS A 151 3.65 20.04 -22.46
CA LYS A 151 3.91 18.71 -23.02
C LYS A 151 4.62 17.79 -22.04
N LEU A 152 5.46 18.34 -21.15
CA LEU A 152 6.17 17.54 -20.17
C LEU A 152 5.22 16.97 -19.12
N TYR A 153 4.20 17.73 -18.72
CA TYR A 153 3.11 17.23 -17.88
C TYR A 153 2.32 16.12 -18.57
N ASP A 154 2.00 16.30 -19.85
CA ASP A 154 1.24 15.30 -20.61
C ASP A 154 1.97 13.96 -20.73
N GLN A 155 3.31 13.99 -20.76
CA GLN A 155 4.18 12.82 -20.82
C GLN A 155 4.27 12.03 -19.50
N ILE A 156 3.87 12.62 -18.37
CA ILE A 156 3.89 11.91 -17.08
C ILE A 156 2.92 10.71 -17.18
N PRO A 157 3.37 9.48 -16.88
CA PRO A 157 2.50 8.30 -16.89
C PRO A 157 1.42 8.40 -15.82
N LYS A 158 0.23 7.84 -16.07
CA LYS A 158 -0.83 7.77 -15.04
C LYS A 158 -0.44 6.81 -13.91
N ASN A 159 -0.95 7.03 -12.70
CA ASN A 159 -0.86 6.03 -11.65
C ASN A 159 -1.90 4.93 -11.89
N GLU A 160 -1.52 3.69 -11.64
CA GLU A 160 -2.37 2.50 -11.82
C GLU A 160 -2.25 1.59 -10.59
N GLN A 161 -3.10 0.58 -10.44
CA GLN A 161 -3.06 -0.32 -9.28
C GLN A 161 -2.54 -1.71 -9.67
N TYR A 162 -1.27 -1.79 -10.09
CA TYR A 162 -0.63 -3.05 -10.47
C TYR A 162 0.29 -3.66 -9.40
N LEU A 163 0.36 -3.09 -8.19
CA LEU A 163 1.25 -3.59 -7.13
C LEU A 163 0.51 -4.37 -6.03
N PHE A 164 1.15 -5.45 -5.59
CA PHE A 164 0.88 -6.15 -4.34
C PHE A 164 2.04 -5.97 -3.36
N ASP A 165 1.79 -6.20 -2.07
CA ASP A 165 2.86 -6.22 -1.08
C ASP A 165 3.74 -7.48 -1.23
N LEU A 166 3.13 -8.63 -1.57
CA LEU A 166 3.80 -9.88 -1.85
C LEU A 166 3.09 -10.63 -3.00
N ILE A 167 3.85 -11.14 -3.96
CA ILE A 167 3.38 -12.14 -4.92
C ILE A 167 4.20 -13.42 -4.76
N LEU A 168 3.50 -14.54 -4.64
CA LEU A 168 4.07 -15.89 -4.72
C LEU A 168 3.71 -16.48 -6.08
N ARG A 169 4.70 -16.63 -6.96
CA ARG A 169 4.48 -17.07 -8.35
C ARG A 169 4.49 -18.58 -8.48
N ASN A 170 3.77 -19.11 -9.48
CA ASN A 170 3.93 -20.49 -9.96
C ASN A 170 3.73 -21.59 -8.90
N LEU A 171 2.84 -21.36 -7.93
CA LEU A 171 2.51 -22.34 -6.90
C LEU A 171 1.57 -23.42 -7.45
N LYS A 172 1.91 -24.68 -7.20
CA LYS A 172 0.96 -25.78 -7.35
C LYS A 172 -0.10 -25.68 -6.27
N TYR A 173 -1.37 -25.77 -6.65
CA TYR A 173 -2.50 -25.74 -5.73
C TYR A 173 -3.50 -26.84 -6.08
N LYS A 174 -3.85 -27.66 -5.09
CA LYS A 174 -4.83 -28.74 -5.27
C LYS A 174 -6.23 -28.26 -4.90
N LYS A 175 -7.15 -28.26 -5.86
CA LYS A 175 -8.56 -27.90 -5.68
C LYS A 175 -9.44 -28.95 -6.34
N ASP A 176 -10.37 -29.54 -5.58
CA ASP A 176 -11.35 -30.53 -6.06
C ASP A 176 -10.69 -31.66 -6.89
N ASP A 177 -9.63 -32.25 -6.33
CA ASP A 177 -8.78 -33.30 -6.93
C ASP A 177 -8.02 -32.93 -8.22
N LYS A 178 -8.03 -31.67 -8.63
CA LYS A 178 -7.20 -31.15 -9.71
C LYS A 178 -6.03 -30.35 -9.15
N GLU A 179 -4.85 -30.55 -9.73
CA GLU A 179 -3.69 -29.69 -9.52
C GLU A 179 -3.71 -28.59 -10.59
N ILE A 180 -3.60 -27.34 -10.15
CA ILE A 180 -3.43 -26.17 -11.02
C ILE A 180 -2.20 -25.39 -10.57
N VAL A 181 -1.64 -24.57 -11.46
CA VAL A 181 -0.59 -23.61 -11.13
C VAL A 181 -1.23 -22.23 -11.01
N ILE A 182 -0.95 -21.54 -9.92
CA ILE A 182 -1.48 -20.21 -9.62
C ILE A 182 -0.38 -19.30 -9.08
N ASP A 183 -0.55 -18.00 -9.30
CA ASP A 183 0.07 -16.95 -8.51
C ASP A 183 -0.87 -16.56 -7.36
N VAL A 184 -0.29 -16.12 -6.24
CA VAL A 184 -1.02 -15.63 -5.07
C VAL A 184 -0.57 -14.21 -4.75
N GLY A 185 -1.46 -13.24 -4.93
CA GLY A 185 -1.25 -11.83 -4.58
C GLY A 185 -1.71 -11.56 -3.15
N ILE A 186 -0.83 -11.01 -2.32
CA ILE A 186 -1.06 -10.77 -0.89
C ILE A 186 -0.84 -9.29 -0.60
N ASN A 187 -1.83 -8.67 0.04
CA ASN A 187 -1.69 -7.32 0.59
C ASN A 187 -1.69 -7.34 2.12
N ARG A 188 -0.93 -6.42 2.68
CA ARG A 188 -0.78 -6.20 4.11
C ARG A 188 -1.45 -4.87 4.45
N THR A 189 -2.45 -4.92 5.32
CA THR A 189 -3.13 -3.73 5.81
C THR A 189 -2.57 -3.36 7.17
N GLU A 190 -2.01 -2.16 7.28
CA GLU A 190 -1.58 -1.58 8.55
C GLU A 190 -2.80 -1.18 9.40
N ASN A 191 -2.80 -1.59 10.66
CA ASN A 191 -3.85 -1.27 11.62
C ASN A 191 -3.23 -0.55 12.82
N ASN A 192 -3.64 0.71 13.02
CA ASN A 192 -3.26 1.48 14.20
C ASN A 192 -3.79 0.83 15.48
N TYR A 193 -2.95 0.80 16.50
CA TYR A 193 -3.26 0.31 17.83
C TYR A 193 -2.80 1.32 18.90
N ASN A 194 -3.46 1.32 20.05
CA ASN A 194 -3.09 2.14 21.21
C ASN A 194 -2.88 3.64 20.86
N GLY A 195 -3.86 4.24 20.18
CA GLY A 195 -3.80 5.64 19.77
C GLY A 195 -2.73 5.93 18.70
N ALA A 196 -2.41 4.94 17.85
CA ALA A 196 -1.36 4.99 16.83
C ALA A 196 0.08 5.09 17.37
N ASN A 197 0.30 4.71 18.63
CA ASN A 197 1.65 4.51 19.18
C ASN A 197 2.27 3.17 18.75
N GLU A 198 1.43 2.23 18.32
CA GLU A 198 1.83 0.94 17.78
C GLU A 198 0.95 0.65 16.56
N PHE A 199 1.42 -0.24 15.70
CA PHE A 199 0.62 -0.77 14.60
C PHE A 199 0.90 -2.24 14.38
N TYR A 200 0.03 -2.90 13.62
CA TYR A 200 0.22 -4.28 13.20
C TYR A 200 -0.40 -4.51 11.84
N PHE A 201 0.13 -5.48 11.09
CA PHE A 201 -0.45 -5.85 9.81
C PHE A 201 -1.54 -6.90 9.99
N THR A 202 -2.55 -6.83 9.14
CA THR A 202 -3.40 -7.96 8.80
C THR A 202 -3.30 -8.21 7.31
N SER A 203 -3.00 -9.45 6.93
CA SER A 203 -2.74 -9.77 5.52
C SER A 203 -3.76 -10.75 4.95
N LEU A 204 -4.15 -10.52 3.71
CA LEU A 204 -5.11 -11.34 2.96
C LEU A 204 -4.52 -11.77 1.62
N ALA A 205 -4.91 -12.95 1.14
CA ALA A 205 -4.74 -13.31 -0.27
C ALA A 205 -5.82 -12.57 -1.08
N GLU A 206 -5.45 -11.47 -1.70
CA GLU A 206 -6.35 -10.54 -2.38
C GLU A 206 -6.70 -11.00 -3.80
N ASP A 207 -5.78 -11.70 -4.47
CA ASP A 207 -6.02 -12.23 -5.82
C ASP A 207 -5.29 -13.57 -6.06
N LEU A 208 -5.83 -14.37 -6.97
CA LEU A 208 -5.33 -15.70 -7.34
C LEU A 208 -5.49 -15.96 -8.84
N GLY A 209 -4.49 -16.61 -9.44
CA GLY A 209 -4.58 -17.07 -10.83
C GLY A 209 -3.37 -16.64 -11.63
N ASP A 210 -3.59 -16.05 -12.81
CA ASP A 210 -2.52 -15.47 -13.61
C ASP A 210 -2.33 -14.00 -13.20
N LEU A 211 -1.28 -13.73 -12.44
CA LEU A 211 -0.92 -12.37 -12.02
C LEU A 211 0.25 -11.82 -12.84
N SER A 212 0.53 -12.36 -14.03
CA SER A 212 1.69 -11.99 -14.86
C SER A 212 1.78 -10.51 -15.24
N VAL A 213 0.65 -9.80 -15.19
CA VAL A 213 0.56 -8.35 -15.44
C VAL A 213 0.67 -7.48 -14.18
N PHE A 214 0.71 -8.11 -13.00
CA PHE A 214 0.89 -7.45 -11.70
C PHE A 214 2.32 -7.66 -11.18
N PHE A 215 2.70 -6.87 -10.18
CA PHE A 215 4.04 -6.91 -9.58
C PHE A 215 3.96 -6.87 -8.06
N GLY A 216 4.94 -7.47 -7.37
CA GLY A 216 5.05 -7.42 -5.91
C GLY A 216 6.20 -6.54 -5.44
N TYR A 217 6.05 -5.86 -4.30
CA TYR A 217 7.22 -5.33 -3.57
C TYR A 217 8.19 -6.45 -3.19
N GLU A 218 7.62 -7.59 -2.78
CA GLU A 218 8.24 -8.89 -2.74
C GLU A 218 7.61 -9.76 -3.85
N ASP A 219 8.42 -10.30 -4.74
CA ASP A 219 7.97 -11.17 -5.82
C ASP A 219 8.86 -12.41 -5.82
N ILE A 220 8.28 -13.56 -5.47
CA ILE A 220 9.03 -14.79 -5.19
C ILE A 220 8.53 -15.90 -6.11
N ASP A 221 9.43 -16.44 -6.94
CA ASP A 221 9.14 -17.61 -7.74
C ASP A 221 9.12 -18.89 -6.89
N MET A 222 7.96 -19.54 -6.86
CA MET A 222 7.71 -20.77 -6.13
C MET A 222 7.47 -21.95 -7.10
N ASN A 223 8.06 -21.89 -8.29
CA ASN A 223 7.97 -22.99 -9.26
C ASN A 223 8.40 -24.35 -8.65
N GLY A 224 7.53 -25.34 -8.82
CA GLY A 224 7.70 -26.69 -8.27
C GLY A 224 7.37 -26.82 -6.78
N PHE A 225 6.93 -25.74 -6.11
CA PHE A 225 6.39 -25.80 -4.75
C PHE A 225 4.86 -25.92 -4.78
N GLU A 226 4.31 -26.53 -3.73
CA GLU A 226 2.89 -26.72 -3.49
C GLU A 226 2.43 -25.85 -2.32
N LEU A 227 1.29 -25.17 -2.51
CA LEU A 227 0.63 -24.35 -1.52
C LEU A 227 -0.42 -25.17 -0.73
N GLN A 228 -0.33 -25.11 0.59
CA GLN A 228 -1.33 -25.66 1.51
C GLN A 228 -1.76 -24.60 2.53
N GLN A 229 -3.04 -24.63 2.94
CA GLN A 229 -3.51 -23.79 4.02
C GLN A 229 -2.84 -24.22 5.34
N GLY A 230 -2.35 -23.25 6.11
CA GLY A 230 -1.78 -23.50 7.43
C GLY A 230 -2.82 -24.00 8.44
N LYS A 231 -2.41 -24.95 9.29
CA LYS A 231 -3.27 -25.55 10.31
C LYS A 231 -3.10 -24.89 11.68
N THR A 232 -4.00 -25.21 12.60
CA THR A 232 -3.88 -24.86 14.02
C THR A 232 -3.36 -26.05 14.80
N TYR A 233 -2.32 -25.85 15.60
CA TYR A 233 -1.78 -26.86 16.50
C TYR A 233 -2.83 -27.19 17.57
N PRO A 234 -3.19 -28.48 17.76
CA PRO A 234 -4.34 -28.85 18.57
C PRO A 234 -4.14 -28.69 20.08
N LYS A 235 -2.89 -28.61 20.56
CA LYS A 235 -2.63 -28.40 21.99
C LYS A 235 -3.04 -26.98 22.40
N GLU A 236 -3.79 -26.90 23.49
CA GLU A 236 -4.13 -25.64 24.14
C GLU A 236 -3.01 -25.23 25.10
N PHE A 237 -2.63 -23.95 25.05
CA PHE A 237 -1.70 -23.32 25.97
C PHE A 237 -2.45 -22.43 26.95
N THR A 238 -1.94 -22.29 28.18
CA THR A 238 -2.59 -21.45 29.19
C THR A 238 -1.96 -20.07 29.33
N SER A 239 -0.75 -19.89 28.78
CA SER A 239 0.01 -18.65 28.86
C SER A 239 0.82 -18.37 27.60
N MET A 240 1.15 -17.09 27.38
CA MET A 240 2.06 -16.67 26.31
C MET A 240 3.47 -17.21 26.49
N ASN A 241 3.92 -17.45 27.73
CA ASN A 241 5.26 -17.96 28.00
C ASN A 241 5.42 -19.39 27.48
N GLU A 242 4.40 -20.24 27.66
CA GLU A 242 4.44 -21.59 27.08
C GLU A 242 4.53 -21.57 25.54
N ILE A 243 3.95 -20.56 24.88
CA ILE A 243 4.00 -20.41 23.43
C ILE A 243 5.38 -19.90 22.98
N LYS A 244 6.00 -19.00 23.76
CA LYS A 244 7.35 -18.47 23.48
C LYS A 244 8.41 -19.55 23.43
N ASP A 245 8.27 -20.58 24.26
CA ASP A 245 9.25 -21.67 24.39
C ASP A 245 9.06 -22.78 23.33
N LEU A 246 8.13 -22.61 22.39
CA LEU A 246 7.89 -23.58 21.32
C LEU A 246 8.96 -23.52 20.23
N ASP A 247 9.27 -24.69 19.68
CA ASP A 247 10.03 -24.79 18.43
C ASP A 247 9.10 -24.47 17.25
N PHE A 248 9.06 -23.19 16.85
CA PHE A 248 8.24 -22.74 15.73
C PHE A 248 8.64 -23.41 14.40
N ALA A 249 9.93 -23.69 14.19
CA ALA A 249 10.38 -24.37 12.98
C ALA A 249 9.82 -25.80 12.91
N LYS A 250 9.77 -26.51 14.04
CA LYS A 250 9.09 -27.81 14.13
C LYS A 250 7.60 -27.69 13.85
N LEU A 251 6.92 -26.69 14.40
CA LEU A 251 5.49 -26.46 14.12
C LEU A 251 5.23 -26.22 12.63
N TYR A 252 6.05 -25.40 11.96
CA TYR A 252 5.92 -25.19 10.51
C TYR A 252 6.16 -26.47 9.71
N LYS A 253 7.17 -27.29 10.07
CA LYS A 253 7.42 -28.60 9.44
C LYS A 253 6.21 -29.53 9.51
N GLU A 254 5.47 -29.46 10.61
CA GLU A 254 4.23 -30.22 10.82
C GLU A 254 2.99 -29.55 10.19
N GLY A 255 3.15 -28.37 9.59
CA GLY A 255 2.12 -27.65 8.84
C GLY A 255 1.28 -26.68 9.67
N PHE A 256 1.72 -26.31 10.87
CA PHE A 256 0.99 -25.43 11.77
C PHE A 256 1.45 -23.98 11.64
N THR A 257 0.50 -23.07 11.42
CA THR A 257 0.73 -21.61 11.34
C THR A 257 0.04 -20.87 12.48
N SER A 258 -0.58 -21.60 13.40
CA SER A 258 -1.28 -21.05 14.55
C SER A 258 -1.32 -22.03 15.73
N VAL A 259 -1.44 -21.50 16.95
CA VAL A 259 -1.65 -22.26 18.20
C VAL A 259 -2.90 -21.79 18.92
N ILE A 260 -3.41 -22.57 19.88
CA ILE A 260 -4.59 -22.19 20.67
C ILE A 260 -4.16 -21.68 22.04
N LEU A 261 -4.61 -20.48 22.40
CA LEU A 261 -4.44 -19.91 23.73
C LEU A 261 -5.77 -19.89 24.47
N ASN A 262 -5.81 -20.58 25.61
CA ASN A 262 -6.93 -20.56 26.54
C ASN A 262 -6.64 -19.53 27.66
N SER A 263 -6.79 -18.26 27.32
CA SER A 263 -6.61 -17.15 28.26
C SER A 263 -7.91 -16.38 28.45
N LYS A 264 -8.13 -15.88 29.67
CA LYS A 264 -9.23 -14.96 30.01
C LYS A 264 -8.69 -13.53 29.97
N GLY A 265 -8.99 -12.75 28.92
CA GLY A 265 -8.68 -11.32 28.91
C GLY A 265 -8.74 -10.66 27.52
N ASN A 266 -8.77 -9.32 27.52
CA ASN A 266 -8.51 -8.51 26.34
C ASN A 266 -7.01 -8.56 26.03
N SER A 267 -6.60 -9.49 25.17
CA SER A 267 -5.22 -9.51 24.65
C SER A 267 -5.05 -8.49 23.53
N LYS A 268 -3.86 -7.90 23.47
CA LYS A 268 -3.34 -7.20 22.28
C LYS A 268 -3.68 -8.03 21.02
N PRO A 269 -4.13 -7.43 19.89
CA PRO A 269 -4.60 -8.20 18.73
C PRO A 269 -3.48 -8.82 17.88
N PHE A 270 -2.22 -8.69 18.32
CA PHE A 270 -1.04 -9.16 17.62
C PHE A 270 0.08 -9.50 18.59
N THR A 271 1.08 -10.21 18.07
CA THR A 271 2.29 -10.60 18.80
C THR A 271 3.50 -10.60 17.88
N ASP A 272 4.68 -10.40 18.46
CA ASP A 272 5.97 -10.49 17.76
C ASP A 272 6.44 -11.96 17.64
N LEU A 273 5.70 -12.90 18.23
CA LEU A 273 5.96 -14.32 17.99
C LEU A 273 5.65 -14.65 16.54
N PRO A 274 6.46 -15.50 15.88
CA PRO A 274 6.29 -15.79 14.46
C PRO A 274 5.14 -16.80 14.22
N ILE A 275 4.12 -16.85 15.07
CA ILE A 275 2.99 -17.78 14.94
C ILE A 275 1.70 -17.10 15.36
N ASN A 276 0.62 -17.33 14.61
CA ASN A 276 -0.68 -16.77 15.00
C ASN A 276 -1.21 -17.48 16.25
N ILE A 277 -2.04 -16.78 17.02
CA ILE A 277 -2.66 -17.30 18.22
C ILE A 277 -4.16 -17.22 18.04
N LYS A 278 -4.84 -18.36 18.19
CA LYS A 278 -6.29 -18.45 18.23
C LYS A 278 -6.76 -18.52 19.68
N LEU A 279 -7.60 -17.59 20.10
CA LEU A 279 -8.24 -17.57 21.41
C LEU A 279 -9.38 -18.58 21.41
N LYS A 280 -9.39 -19.47 22.42
CA LYS A 280 -10.36 -20.59 22.50
C LYS A 280 -11.83 -20.17 22.40
N ASN A 281 -12.19 -19.01 22.96
CA ASN A 281 -13.57 -18.54 22.99
C ASN A 281 -13.93 -17.64 21.81
N ASP A 282 -13.02 -17.46 20.84
CA ASP A 282 -13.32 -16.66 19.69
C ASP A 282 -14.20 -17.44 18.70
N LYS A 283 -15.47 -17.01 18.62
CA LYS A 283 -16.45 -17.56 17.69
C LYS A 283 -16.18 -17.18 16.23
N ARG A 284 -15.09 -16.47 15.93
CA ARG A 284 -14.52 -16.31 14.58
C ARG A 284 -13.91 -17.64 14.10
N SER A 285 -14.66 -18.74 14.20
CA SER A 285 -14.23 -20.08 13.80
C SER A 285 -14.55 -20.32 12.33
N THR A 286 -13.48 -20.54 11.57
CA THR A 286 -13.37 -21.49 10.44
C THR A 286 -14.61 -21.63 9.55
N SER A 287 -14.79 -20.71 8.60
CA SER A 287 -15.51 -21.08 7.38
C SER A 287 -14.61 -21.98 6.52
N ASN A 288 -15.21 -22.90 5.77
CA ASN A 288 -14.55 -23.70 4.74
C ASN A 288 -13.78 -22.75 3.80
N GLN A 289 -12.48 -22.58 4.04
CA GLN A 289 -11.72 -21.43 3.56
C GLN A 289 -11.43 -21.55 2.07
N LYS A 290 -12.13 -20.73 1.28
CA LYS A 290 -11.63 -20.35 -0.04
C LYS A 290 -10.29 -19.65 0.17
N LEU A 291 -9.27 -20.01 -0.63
CA LEU A 291 -7.95 -19.39 -0.58
C LEU A 291 -8.04 -17.86 -0.81
N LEU A 292 -8.86 -17.44 -1.77
CA LEU A 292 -9.13 -16.03 -2.07
C LEU A 292 -9.88 -15.36 -0.90
N GLY A 293 -9.40 -14.21 -0.46
CA GLY A 293 -9.92 -13.46 0.69
C GLY A 293 -9.58 -14.08 2.05
N SER A 294 -8.83 -15.19 2.09
CA SER A 294 -8.40 -15.79 3.35
C SER A 294 -7.24 -15.01 3.97
N LYS A 295 -7.06 -15.17 5.28
CA LYS A 295 -5.82 -14.72 5.96
C LYS A 295 -4.64 -15.43 5.34
N ALA A 296 -3.59 -14.67 5.01
CA ALA A 296 -2.39 -15.19 4.35
C ALA A 296 -1.54 -16.02 5.32
N ASN A 297 -1.99 -17.23 5.60
CA ASN A 297 -1.40 -18.20 6.52
C ASN A 297 -1.25 -19.54 5.80
N PHE A 298 -0.06 -19.79 5.26
CA PHE A 298 0.17 -20.86 4.30
C PHE A 298 1.41 -21.69 4.67
N ILE A 299 1.43 -22.91 4.14
CA ILE A 299 2.56 -23.82 4.18
C ILE A 299 2.94 -24.11 2.75
N ILE A 300 4.22 -23.95 2.42
CA ILE A 300 4.75 -24.13 1.07
C ILE A 300 5.72 -25.31 1.10
N ARG A 301 5.42 -26.31 0.28
CA ARG A 301 6.10 -27.61 0.29
C ARG A 301 6.75 -27.92 -1.04
N LYS A 302 7.79 -28.73 -1.00
CA LYS A 302 8.40 -29.33 -2.19
C LYS A 302 8.89 -30.72 -1.83
N ASP A 303 8.65 -31.68 -2.70
CA ASP A 303 9.04 -33.09 -2.51
C ASP A 303 8.61 -33.68 -1.15
N GLY A 304 7.42 -33.28 -0.67
CA GLY A 304 6.85 -33.72 0.60
C GLY A 304 7.41 -33.02 1.84
N GLU A 305 8.41 -32.15 1.71
CA GLU A 305 8.98 -31.38 2.83
C GLU A 305 8.43 -29.94 2.86
N VAL A 306 8.30 -29.37 4.06
CA VAL A 306 7.98 -27.94 4.21
C VAL A 306 9.25 -27.12 4.11
N HIS A 307 9.26 -26.16 3.17
CA HIS A 307 10.38 -25.24 2.97
C HIS A 307 10.09 -23.84 3.49
N TYR A 308 8.85 -23.36 3.32
CA TYR A 308 8.44 -22.04 3.78
C TYR A 308 7.10 -22.09 4.51
N ALA A 309 6.93 -21.18 5.45
CA ALA A 309 5.62 -20.82 5.99
C ALA A 309 5.33 -19.37 5.64
N VAL A 310 4.06 -19.06 5.42
CA VAL A 310 3.56 -17.69 5.34
C VAL A 310 2.76 -17.45 6.61
N ILE A 311 3.18 -16.49 7.42
CA ILE A 311 2.52 -16.13 8.68
C ILE A 311 2.08 -14.69 8.56
N ASN A 312 0.75 -14.46 8.54
CA ASN A 312 0.17 -13.13 8.38
C ASN A 312 0.76 -12.36 7.17
N GLY A 313 0.93 -13.06 6.03
CA GLY A 313 1.47 -12.48 4.80
C GLY A 313 2.98 -12.24 4.78
N PHE A 314 3.72 -12.71 5.78
CA PHE A 314 5.19 -12.69 5.82
C PHE A 314 5.74 -14.09 5.55
N VAL A 315 6.66 -14.21 4.59
CA VAL A 315 7.30 -15.49 4.25
C VAL A 315 8.47 -15.73 5.20
N VAL A 316 8.55 -16.93 5.76
CA VAL A 316 9.67 -17.39 6.58
C VAL A 316 10.16 -18.75 6.08
N GLY A 317 11.48 -18.89 5.96
CA GLY A 317 12.13 -20.16 5.64
C GLY A 317 12.17 -21.08 6.85
N VAL A 318 11.80 -22.34 6.66
CA VAL A 318 11.76 -23.35 7.75
C VAL A 318 13.12 -24.00 7.98
N LYS A 319 13.95 -24.08 6.93
CA LYS A 319 15.32 -24.61 6.98
C LYS A 319 16.40 -23.54 6.73
N SER A 320 15.99 -22.32 6.38
CA SER A 320 16.88 -21.20 6.04
C SER A 320 16.56 -20.00 6.93
N HIS A 321 17.55 -19.14 7.18
CA HIS A 321 17.34 -17.83 7.85
C HIS A 321 16.67 -16.79 6.90
N PHE A 322 15.78 -17.24 6.03
CA PHE A 322 15.11 -16.40 5.03
C PHE A 322 13.84 -15.80 5.61
N GLY A 323 13.69 -14.49 5.45
CA GLY A 323 12.49 -13.76 5.84
C GLY A 323 12.32 -13.62 7.36
N MET A 324 11.36 -12.77 7.74
CA MET A 324 11.00 -12.50 9.13
C MET A 324 9.51 -12.21 9.20
N VAL A 325 8.85 -12.69 10.24
CA VAL A 325 7.47 -12.33 10.54
C VAL A 325 7.48 -11.01 11.31
N PHE A 326 6.98 -9.93 10.72
CA PHE A 326 6.89 -8.63 11.40
C PHE A 326 5.96 -8.71 12.61
N ASN A 327 4.76 -9.25 12.42
CA ASN A 327 3.83 -9.59 13.48
C ASN A 327 2.94 -10.77 13.07
N ALA A 328 2.54 -11.57 14.04
CA ALA A 328 1.44 -12.52 13.90
C ALA A 328 0.17 -11.99 14.59
N LEU A 329 -0.98 -12.58 14.28
CA LEU A 329 -2.27 -12.14 14.81
C LEU A 329 -2.66 -12.93 16.06
N ILE A 330 -3.30 -12.25 17.02
CA ILE A 330 -4.04 -12.88 18.12
C ILE A 330 -5.53 -12.69 17.81
N GLN A 331 -6.23 -13.79 17.53
CA GLN A 331 -7.59 -13.78 16.99
C GLN A 331 -8.53 -14.76 17.66
#